data_AF-A0A930KN57-F1
#
_entry.id   AF-A0A930KN57-F1
#
_cell.length_a   1.000
_cell.length_b   1.000
_cell.length_c   1.000
_cell.angle_alpha   90.00
_cell.angle_beta   90.00
_cell.angle_gamma   90.00
#
_symmetry.space_group_name_H-M   'P 1'
#
loop_
_entity.id
_entity.type
_entity.pdbx_description
1 polymer ?
#
loop_
_entity_poly.entity_id
_entity_poly.type
_entity_poly.pdbx_seq_one_letter_code
_entity_poly.pdbx_strand_id
1 'polypeptide(L)' 'MKKEELSKYEIIYSDSIEFMGFTLYRIRALKDFSNVNSGDLGGYICDYENLSQYGDAWVYGNARVYGNARVYGNA' A
#
# COMPACT_ATOMS: atom_id res chain seq x y z
N MET A 1 5.46 21.72 7.52
CA MET A 1 4.85 20.58 8.23
C MET A 1 5.22 19.32 7.46
N LYS A 2 5.95 18.39 8.08
CA LYS A 2 6.56 17.21 7.43
C LYS A 2 5.44 16.25 6.98
N LYS A 3 5.21 16.15 5.67
CA LYS A 3 4.15 15.32 5.08
C LYS A 3 4.27 13.82 5.47
N GLU A 4 5.46 13.42 5.90
CA GLU A 4 5.83 12.07 6.34
C GLU A 4 5.17 11.63 7.66
N GLU A 5 4.82 12.53 8.58
CA GLU A 5 4.23 12.13 9.88
C GLU A 5 2.75 11.69 9.79
N LEU A 6 2.10 11.87 8.64
CA LEU A 6 0.67 11.55 8.48
C LEU A 6 0.39 10.39 7.52
N SER A 7 1.41 9.86 6.84
CA SER A 7 1.27 8.76 5.89
C SER A 7 0.75 7.49 6.60
N LYS A 8 -0.19 6.79 5.96
CA LYS A 8 -0.74 5.51 6.43
C LYS A 8 0.20 4.36 6.15
N TYR A 9 0.84 4.38 4.99
CA TYR A 9 1.78 3.36 4.58
C TYR A 9 2.86 3.94 3.69
N GLU A 10 3.95 3.19 3.53
CA GLU A 10 4.99 3.45 2.54
C GLU A 10 5.09 2.33 1.52
N ILE A 11 5.65 2.66 0.36
CA ILE A 11 6.07 1.70 -0.65
C ILE A 11 7.54 1.31 -0.39
N ILE A 12 7.81 0.00 -0.29
CA ILE A 12 9.15 -0.54 -0.14
C ILE A 12 9.73 -0.82 -1.53
N TYR A 13 10.47 0.14 -2.09
CA TYR A 13 11.04 0.01 -3.44
C TYR A 13 12.09 -1.12 -3.58
N SER A 14 12.66 -1.59 -2.47
CA SER A 14 13.60 -2.72 -2.47
C SER A 14 12.94 -4.10 -2.52
N ASP A 15 11.64 -4.20 -2.21
CA ASP A 15 10.85 -5.44 -2.27
C ASP A 15 9.83 -5.30 -3.39
N SER A 16 10.18 -5.84 -4.56
CA SER A 16 9.40 -5.68 -5.79
C SER A 16 9.26 -6.98 -6.56
N ILE A 17 8.21 -7.02 -7.38
CA ILE A 17 7.93 -8.09 -8.32
C ILE A 17 7.58 -7.52 -9.69
N GLU A 18 7.92 -8.25 -10.74
CA GLU A 18 7.46 -7.98 -12.10
C GLU A 18 6.18 -8.77 -12.37
N PHE A 19 5.09 -8.10 -12.74
CA PHE A 19 3.82 -8.73 -13.03
C PHE A 19 3.10 -8.07 -14.20
N MET A 20 2.83 -8.83 -15.26
CA MET A 20 2.09 -8.36 -16.46
C MET A 20 2.66 -7.05 -17.08
N GLY A 21 3.99 -6.87 -17.02
CA GLY A 21 4.67 -5.67 -17.53
C GLY A 21 4.67 -4.47 -16.59
N PHE A 22 4.21 -4.65 -15.35
CA PHE A 22 4.31 -3.66 -14.27
C PHE A 22 5.30 -4.11 -13.20
N THR A 23 6.09 -3.18 -12.70
CA THR A 23 6.82 -3.35 -11.43
C THR A 23 5.89 -2.98 -10.28
N LEU A 24 5.67 -3.91 -9.35
CA LEU A 24 4.88 -3.67 -8.15
C LEU A 24 5.78 -3.81 -6.93
N TYR A 25 5.45 -3.06 -5.89
CA TYR A 25 6.25 -2.91 -4.68
C TYR A 25 5.44 -3.25 -3.45
N ARG A 26 6.08 -3.91 -2.49
CA ARG A 26 5.47 -4.25 -1.20
C ARG A 26 5.10 -2.99 -0.45
N ILE A 27 3.96 -2.98 0.23
CA ILE A 27 3.59 -1.89 1.14
C ILE A 27 3.86 -2.26 2.60
N ARG A 28 4.17 -1.24 3.40
CA ARG A 28 4.31 -1.36 4.86
C ARG A 28 3.49 -0.31 5.58
N ALA A 29 2.70 -0.73 6.56
CA ALA A 29 1.93 0.18 7.39
C ALA A 29 2.87 1.04 8.26
N LEU A 30 2.58 2.34 8.36
CA LEU A 30 3.34 3.30 9.18
C LEU A 30 2.64 3.60 10.51
N LYS A 31 1.35 3.28 10.62
CA LYS A 31 0.52 3.48 11.81
C LYS A 31 -0.54 2.39 11.92
N ASP A 32 -1.13 2.29 13.09
CA ASP A 32 -2.24 1.38 13.36
C ASP A 32 -3.56 1.94 12.78
N PHE A 33 -4.34 1.09 12.12
CA PHE A 33 -5.69 1.40 11.64
C PHE A 33 -6.48 0.10 11.38
N SER A 34 -7.78 0.10 11.71
CA SER A 34 -8.62 -1.10 11.64
C SER A 34 -7.96 -2.31 12.33
N ASN A 35 -7.66 -3.37 11.59
CA ASN A 35 -6.95 -4.58 12.03
C ASN A 35 -5.51 -4.67 11.51
N VAL A 36 -4.91 -3.56 11.09
CA VAL A 36 -3.52 -3.45 10.61
C VAL A 36 -2.70 -2.67 11.62
N ASN A 37 -1.55 -3.22 12.01
CA ASN A 37 -0.61 -2.58 12.93
C ASN A 37 0.53 -1.92 12.16
N SER A 38 1.13 -0.89 12.74
CA SER A 38 2.36 -0.27 12.25
C SER A 38 3.46 -1.32 12.10
N GLY A 39 4.14 -1.28 10.95
CA GLY A 39 5.14 -2.27 10.55
C GLY A 39 4.60 -3.46 9.78
N ASP A 40 3.28 -3.70 9.75
CA ASP A 40 2.70 -4.81 9.01
C ASP A 40 2.97 -4.68 7.51
N LEU A 41 3.38 -5.79 6.89
CA LEU A 41 3.57 -5.89 5.44
C LEU A 41 2.24 -6.25 4.77
N GLY A 42 1.79 -5.40 3.86
CA GLY A 42 0.64 -5.65 2.98
C GLY A 42 1.06 -6.30 1.66
N GLY A 43 0.19 -6.28 0.65
CA GLY A 43 0.49 -6.78 -0.69
C GLY A 43 1.30 -5.79 -1.52
N TYR A 44 1.08 -5.81 -2.83
CA TYR A 44 1.90 -5.13 -3.82
C TYR A 44 1.10 -4.10 -4.62
N ILE A 45 1.65 -2.90 -4.79
CA ILE A 45 1.10 -1.83 -5.62
C ILE A 45 2.15 -1.24 -6.56
N CYS A 46 1.77 -0.71 -7.72
CA CYS A 46 2.73 -0.03 -8.61
C CYS A 46 2.83 1.47 -8.38
N ASP A 47 1.78 2.11 -7.85
CA ASP A 47 1.76 3.55 -7.57
C ASP A 47 0.87 3.86 -6.34
N TYR A 48 1.10 5.00 -5.68
CA TYR A 48 0.26 5.50 -4.58
C TYR A 48 -1.21 5.73 -4.99
N GLU A 49 -1.51 5.91 -6.28
CA GLU A 49 -2.89 5.96 -6.76
C GLU A 49 -3.65 4.64 -6.55
N ASN A 50 -2.95 3.51 -6.45
CA ASN A 50 -3.59 2.19 -6.32
C ASN A 50 -4.19 1.94 -4.94
N LEU A 51 -3.70 2.60 -3.89
CA LEU A 51 -4.19 2.42 -2.53
C LEU A 51 -4.26 3.76 -1.80
N SER A 52 -5.45 4.11 -1.31
CA SER A 52 -5.66 5.37 -0.59
C SER A 52 -4.83 5.45 0.69
N GLN A 53 -4.15 6.59 0.89
CA GLN A 53 -3.52 6.96 2.17
C GLN A 53 -4.55 7.32 3.26
N TYR A 54 -5.83 7.40 2.91
CA TYR A 54 -6.95 7.75 3.79
C TYR A 54 -7.94 6.60 3.92
N GLY A 55 -8.65 6.55 5.04
CA GLY A 55 -9.56 5.46 5.39
C GLY A 55 -8.83 4.16 5.70
N ASP A 56 -9.60 3.09 5.85
CA ASP A 56 -9.11 1.80 6.36
C ASP A 56 -8.70 0.82 5.26
N ALA A 57 -8.81 1.22 3.99
CA ALA A 57 -8.43 0.43 2.83
C ALA A 57 -7.04 -0.19 2.97
N TRP A 58 -6.92 -1.51 2.73
CA TRP A 58 -5.64 -2.22 2.80
C TRP A 58 -5.51 -3.34 1.78
N VAL A 59 -4.28 -3.59 1.32
CA VAL A 59 -3.97 -4.73 0.45
C VAL A 59 -3.29 -5.79 1.30
N TYR A 60 -3.93 -6.93 1.52
CA TYR A 60 -3.41 -8.00 2.38
C TYR A 60 -2.56 -9.02 1.61
N GLY A 61 -1.63 -9.65 2.33
CA GLY A 61 -0.92 -10.85 1.87
C GLY A 61 -0.06 -10.59 0.64
N ASN A 62 -0.34 -11.31 -0.45
CA ASN A 62 0.35 -11.19 -1.74
C ASN A 62 -0.58 -10.68 -2.86
N ALA A 63 -1.66 -10.00 -2.48
CA ALA A 63 -2.54 -9.35 -3.45
C ALA A 63 -1.78 -8.29 -4.25
N ARG A 64 -2.20 -8.06 -5.50
CA ARG A 64 -1.51 -7.21 -6.47
C ARG A 64 -2.52 -6.22 -7.04
N VAL A 65 -2.27 -4.93 -6.85
CA VAL A 65 -3.11 -3.85 -7.40
C VAL A 65 -2.25 -3.01 -8.33
N TYR A 66 -2.61 -2.95 -9.61
CA TYR A 66 -1.76 -2.35 -10.63
C TYR A 66 -2.60 -1.69 -11.75
N GLY A 67 -1.94 -0.88 -12.57
CA GLY A 67 -2.60 -0.08 -13.60
C GLY A 67 -3.58 0.91 -12.99
N ASN A 68 -4.80 0.98 -13.54
CA ASN A 68 -5.84 1.91 -13.10
C ASN A 68 -6.68 1.41 -11.90
N ALA A 69 -6.34 0.26 -11.32
CA ALA A 69 -7.06 -0.26 -10.16
C ALA A 69 -6.80 0.60 -8.91
N ARG A 70 -7.84 0.87 -8.12
CA ARG A 70 -7.76 1.72 -6.92
C ARG A 70 -8.53 1.09 -5.76
N VAL A 71 -7.91 1.00 -4.59
CA VAL A 71 -8.49 0.53 -3.34
C VAL A 71 -8.60 1.72 -2.37
N TYR A 72 -9.80 2.03 -1.91
CA TYR A 72 -10.09 3.23 -1.12
C TYR A 72 -11.32 3.01 -0.22
N GLY A 73 -11.51 3.90 0.76
CA GLY A 73 -12.59 3.77 1.74
C GLY A 73 -12.28 2.70 2.78
N ASN A 74 -13.24 1.80 3.03
CA ASN A 74 -13.16 0.73 4.04
C ASN A 74 -13.04 -0.66 3.36
N ALA A 75 -12.24 -0.72 2.30
CA ALA A 75 -12.09 -1.88 1.44
C ALA A 75 -11.03 -2.88 1.93
#